data_AF-A0A7W0WQI5-F1
#
_entry.id   AF-A0A7W0WQI5-F1
#
_cell.length_a   1.000
_cell.length_b   1.000
_cell.length_c   1.000
_cell.angle_alpha   90.00
_cell.angle_beta   90.00
_cell.angle_gamma   90.00
#
_symmetry.space_group_name_H-M   'P 1'
#
loop_
_entity.id
_entity.type
_entity.pdbx_description
1 polymer ?
#
loop_
_entity_poly.entity_id
_entity_poly.type
_entity_poly.pdbx_seq_one_letter_code
_entity_poly.pdbx_strand_id
1 'polypeptide(L)'
;VLHTDRSFLPRAAAAHASWNYVADPQTSKVAVTYSMTRLQGLPDAPYLVTLNPRSEPRGILHDVTFTHPQFDAPALAAQAELPRLANTRCTYYAGAHFGFGFHEDGLRAGYAAAARAMADG
;
A
#
# COMPACT_ATOMS: atom_id res chain seq x y z
N VAL A 1 -6.53 8.53 4.39
CA VAL A 1 -7.74 9.37 4.60
C VAL A 1 -8.55 9.50 3.31
N LEU A 2 -9.84 9.17 3.31
CA LEU A 2 -10.82 9.48 2.27
C LEU A 2 -11.55 10.79 2.63
N HIS A 3 -11.59 11.76 1.71
CA HIS A 3 -12.17 13.09 1.94
C HIS A 3 -12.66 13.76 0.65
N THR A 4 -13.25 14.96 0.77
CA THR A 4 -13.72 15.78 -0.36
C THR A 4 -12.97 17.11 -0.55
N ASP A 5 -11.94 17.38 0.27
CA ASP A 5 -11.13 18.60 0.19
C ASP A 5 -10.24 18.70 -1.07
N ARG A 6 -10.66 19.53 -2.03
CA ARG A 6 -9.92 19.82 -3.27
C ARG A 6 -8.59 20.54 -3.09
N SER A 7 -8.26 21.07 -1.91
CA SER A 7 -6.96 21.74 -1.66
C SER A 7 -5.76 20.78 -1.71
N PHE A 8 -6.02 19.46 -1.76
CA PHE A 8 -5.03 18.41 -1.96
C PHE A 8 -4.75 18.09 -3.44
N LEU A 9 -5.47 18.73 -4.38
CA LEU A 9 -5.18 18.66 -5.81
C LEU A 9 -4.31 19.84 -6.26
N PRO A 10 -3.63 19.74 -7.42
CA PRO A 10 -2.91 20.86 -8.01
C PRO A 10 -3.81 22.09 -8.19
N ARG A 11 -3.24 23.29 -8.02
CA ARG A 11 -3.97 24.55 -8.22
C ARG A 11 -4.47 24.70 -9.66
N ALA A 12 -3.68 24.23 -10.63
CA ALA A 12 -4.08 24.22 -12.03
C ALA A 12 -4.97 23.00 -12.32
N ALA A 13 -6.23 23.24 -12.72
CA ALA A 13 -7.18 22.18 -13.04
C ALA A 13 -6.68 21.25 -14.18
N ALA A 14 -5.92 21.79 -15.13
CA ALA A 14 -5.30 21.01 -16.20
C ALA A 14 -4.27 19.97 -15.71
N ALA A 15 -3.72 20.16 -14.51
CA ALA A 15 -2.77 19.24 -13.90
C ALA A 15 -3.45 18.17 -13.03
N HIS A 16 -4.79 18.15 -12.95
CA HIS A 16 -5.52 17.16 -12.15
C HIS A 16 -5.38 15.77 -12.77
N ALA A 17 -4.59 14.93 -12.13
CA ALA A 17 -4.40 13.53 -12.52
C ALA A 17 -5.17 12.59 -11.58
N SER A 18 -5.26 11.32 -11.97
CA SER A 18 -5.82 10.30 -11.08
C SER A 18 -4.95 10.13 -9.83
N TRP A 19 -3.64 10.34 -9.94
CA TRP A 19 -2.69 10.36 -8.83
C TRP A 19 -1.90 11.66 -8.85
N ASN A 20 -1.88 12.39 -7.73
CA ASN A 20 -1.19 13.66 -7.60
C ASN A 20 -0.18 13.54 -6.46
N TYR A 21 1.10 13.71 -6.79
CA TYR A 21 2.21 13.56 -5.86
C TYR A 21 2.74 14.94 -5.46
N VAL A 22 2.95 15.12 -4.15
CA VAL A 22 3.63 16.29 -3.60
C VAL A 22 4.72 15.82 -2.66
N ALA A 23 5.93 16.31 -2.87
CA ALA A 23 7.05 16.13 -1.95
C ALA A 23 7.42 17.47 -1.34
N ASP A 24 7.76 17.45 -0.06
CA ASP A 24 8.46 18.53 0.63
C ASP A 24 9.97 18.40 0.33
N PRO A 25 10.59 19.35 -0.39
CA PRO A 25 12.00 19.28 -0.75
C PRO A 25 12.96 19.29 0.46
N GLN A 26 12.53 19.80 1.60
CA GLN A 26 13.35 19.95 2.80
C GLN A 26 13.25 18.73 3.70
N THR A 27 12.05 18.15 3.84
CA THR A 27 11.82 17.01 4.74
C THR A 27 11.76 15.66 4.03
N SER A 28 11.74 15.65 2.70
CA SER A 28 11.49 14.47 1.86
C SER A 28 10.17 13.75 2.18
N LYS A 29 9.25 14.41 2.92
CA LYS A 29 7.92 13.87 3.19
C LYS A 29 7.10 13.94 1.92
N VAL A 30 6.37 12.86 1.66
CA VAL A 30 5.55 12.70 0.47
C VAL A 30 4.09 12.55 0.85
N ALA A 31 3.23 13.21 0.09
CA ALA A 31 1.79 13.03 0.12
C ALA A 31 1.32 12.64 -1.27
N VAL A 32 0.44 11.63 -1.34
CA VAL A 32 -0.15 11.19 -2.61
C VAL A 32 -1.66 11.27 -2.51
N THR A 33 -2.27 12.02 -3.42
CA THR A 33 -3.73 12.18 -3.52
C THR A 33 -4.25 11.43 -4.73
N TYR A 34 -5.06 10.41 -4.48
CA TYR A 34 -5.81 9.66 -5.48
C TYR A 34 -7.14 10.35 -5.73
N SER A 35 -7.43 10.77 -6.95
CA SER A 35 -8.77 11.16 -7.37
C SER A 35 -9.57 9.92 -7.73
N MET A 36 -10.34 9.39 -6.78
CA MET A 36 -11.19 8.22 -6.98
C MET A 36 -12.30 8.53 -7.98
N THR A 37 -12.84 9.74 -7.95
CA THR A 37 -13.81 10.23 -8.96
C THR A 37 -13.26 10.08 -10.37
N ARG A 38 -12.01 10.49 -10.61
CA ARG A 38 -11.39 10.35 -11.93
C ARG A 38 -10.99 8.91 -12.24
N LEU A 39 -10.42 8.21 -11.27
CA LEU A 39 -9.90 6.85 -11.43
C LEU A 39 -11.01 5.83 -11.70
N GLN A 40 -12.16 5.99 -11.06
CA GLN A 40 -13.30 5.07 -11.15
C GLN A 40 -14.49 5.63 -11.95
N GLY A 41 -14.43 6.89 -12.40
CA GLY A 41 -15.51 7.52 -13.16
C GLY A 41 -16.78 7.80 -12.34
N LEU A 42 -16.62 8.13 -11.05
CA LEU A 42 -17.76 8.38 -10.17
C LEU A 42 -18.45 9.71 -10.55
N PRO A 43 -19.79 9.80 -10.53
CA PRO A 43 -20.52 10.96 -11.04
C PRO A 43 -20.59 12.15 -10.06
N ASP A 44 -20.28 11.93 -8.78
CA ASP A 44 -20.64 12.85 -7.70
C ASP A 44 -19.47 13.77 -7.24
N ALA A 45 -19.22 13.79 -5.93
CA ALA A 45 -18.22 14.61 -5.27
C ALA A 45 -16.79 14.27 -5.72
N PRO A 46 -15.81 15.17 -5.50
CA PRO A 46 -14.40 14.85 -5.63
C PRO A 46 -13.98 13.90 -4.49
N TYR A 47 -14.22 12.60 -4.64
CA TYR A 47 -13.74 11.59 -3.72
C TYR A 47 -12.23 11.47 -3.87
N LEU A 48 -11.51 11.88 -2.83
CA LEU A 48 -10.06 11.91 -2.79
C LEU A 48 -9.56 10.99 -1.68
N VAL A 49 -8.60 10.13 -1.99
CA VAL A 49 -7.85 9.38 -0.98
C VAL A 49 -6.46 9.96 -0.90
N THR A 50 -6.11 10.57 0.23
CA THR A 50 -4.77 11.08 0.48
C THR A 50 -4.01 10.15 1.42
N LEU A 51 -2.84 9.71 0.96
CA LEU A 51 -1.84 9.00 1.74
C LEU A 51 -0.86 10.02 2.35
N ASN A 52 -0.62 9.91 3.65
CA ASN A 52 0.29 10.77 4.42
C ASN A 52 0.00 12.28 4.21
N PRO A 53 -1.22 12.76 4.53
CA PRO A 53 -1.60 14.14 4.26
C PRO A 53 -0.69 15.13 5.03
N ARG A 54 -0.27 16.21 4.35
CA ARG A 54 0.58 17.28 4.95
C ARG A 54 -0.13 18.15 5.99
N SER A 55 -1.46 18.09 6.01
CA SER A 55 -2.36 18.81 6.92
C SER A 55 -3.67 18.02 7.02
N GLU A 56 -4.46 18.24 8.05
CA GLU A 56 -5.77 17.56 8.18
C GLU A 56 -6.71 17.97 7.02
N PRO A 57 -7.25 17.02 6.23
CA PRO A 57 -8.22 17.34 5.17
C PRO A 57 -9.57 17.77 5.73
N ARG A 58 -10.29 18.65 5.02
CA ARG A 58 -11.71 18.92 5.32
C ARG A 58 -12.62 17.85 4.72
N GLY A 59 -13.78 17.64 5.33
CA GLY A 59 -14.81 16.73 4.80
C GLY A 59 -14.32 15.28 4.73
N ILE A 60 -13.66 14.80 5.79
CA ILE A 60 -13.22 13.41 5.92
C ILE A 60 -14.45 12.51 6.01
N LEU A 61 -14.47 11.49 5.15
CA LEU A 61 -15.52 10.48 5.10
C LEU A 61 -15.07 9.18 5.78
N HIS A 62 -13.77 8.89 5.71
CA HIS A 62 -13.17 7.72 6.33
C HIS A 62 -11.68 7.93 6.57
N ASP A 63 -11.17 7.40 7.67
CA ASP A 63 -9.74 7.37 7.95
C ASP A 63 -9.30 6.01 8.47
N VAL A 64 -8.12 5.60 8.03
CA VAL A 64 -7.51 4.32 8.35
C VAL A 64 -5.99 4.44 8.26
N THR A 65 -5.33 3.87 9.25
CA THR A 65 -3.87 3.79 9.31
C THR A 65 -3.42 2.42 8.81
N PHE A 66 -2.52 2.42 7.82
CA PHE A 66 -1.86 1.23 7.32
C PHE A 66 -0.36 1.32 7.58
N THR A 67 0.26 0.19 7.94
CA THR A 67 1.72 0.07 8.02
C THR A 67 2.23 -0.50 6.70
N HIS A 68 3.25 0.14 6.11
CA HIS A 68 3.92 -0.38 4.92
C HIS A 68 5.28 -0.99 5.32
N PRO A 69 5.60 -2.20 4.84
CA PRO A 69 6.91 -2.80 5.09
C PRO A 69 8.00 -2.00 4.38
N GLN A 70 9.12 -1.78 5.06
CA GLN A 70 10.34 -1.25 4.45
C GLN A 70 11.23 -2.43 4.08
N PHE A 71 11.63 -2.48 2.81
CA PHE A 71 12.51 -3.51 2.26
C PHE A 71 13.94 -2.97 2.17
N ASP A 72 14.53 -2.70 3.34
CA ASP A 72 15.96 -2.36 3.42
C ASP A 72 16.85 -3.61 3.27
N ALA A 73 18.16 -3.41 3.21
CA ALA A 73 19.10 -4.52 3.02
C ALA A 73 18.96 -5.63 4.09
N PRO A 74 18.85 -5.32 5.40
CA PRO A 74 18.54 -6.33 6.41
C PRO A 74 17.22 -7.08 6.18
N ALA A 75 16.14 -6.38 5.83
CA ALA A 75 14.84 -7.00 5.56
C ALA A 75 14.91 -7.95 4.37
N LEU A 76 15.61 -7.57 3.30
CA LEU A 76 15.80 -8.42 2.12
C LEU A 76 16.66 -9.65 2.42
N ALA A 77 17.72 -9.50 3.24
CA ALA A 77 18.53 -10.62 3.68
C ALA A 77 17.69 -11.61 4.53
N ALA A 78 16.87 -11.11 5.45
CA ALA A 78 15.99 -11.93 6.27
C ALA A 78 14.89 -12.60 5.42
N GLN A 79 14.37 -11.92 4.40
CA GLN A 79 13.35 -12.45 3.50
C GLN A 79 13.82 -13.72 2.79
N ALA A 80 15.10 -13.79 2.37
CA ALA A 80 15.66 -14.98 1.72
C ALA A 80 15.68 -16.22 2.63
N GLU A 81 15.68 -16.03 3.95
CA GLU A 81 15.71 -17.11 4.93
C GLU A 81 14.31 -17.63 5.30
N LEU A 82 13.24 -16.89 4.97
CA LEU A 82 11.85 -17.25 5.31
C LEU A 82 11.43 -18.66 4.87
N PRO A 83 11.80 -19.17 3.67
CA PRO A 83 11.42 -20.51 3.25
C PRO A 83 11.92 -21.62 4.18
N ARG A 84 13.04 -21.38 4.89
CA ARG A 84 13.66 -22.33 5.83
C ARG A 84 12.85 -22.54 7.10
N LEU A 85 11.94 -21.62 7.44
CA LEU A 85 11.13 -21.70 8.65
C LEU A 85 10.01 -22.75 8.55
N ALA A 86 9.58 -23.07 7.33
CA ALA A 86 8.45 -23.95 7.12
C ALA A 86 8.78 -25.42 7.42
N ASN A 87 7.74 -26.18 7.79
CA ASN A 87 7.81 -27.52 8.37
C ASN A 87 8.58 -27.60 9.72
N THR A 88 8.79 -26.45 10.37
CA THR A 88 9.16 -26.46 11.79
C THR A 88 7.89 -26.69 12.59
N ARG A 89 7.73 -27.87 13.20
CA ARG A 89 6.52 -28.26 13.97
C ARG A 89 5.23 -28.15 13.13
N CYS A 90 5.26 -28.65 11.90
CA CYS A 90 4.12 -28.60 10.96
C CYS A 90 3.57 -27.16 10.73
N THR A 91 4.43 -26.14 10.87
CA THR A 91 4.05 -24.75 10.67
C THR A 91 4.58 -24.25 9.33
N TYR A 92 3.73 -23.54 8.59
CA TYR A 92 4.05 -22.96 7.29
C TYR A 92 3.66 -21.48 7.31
N TYR A 93 4.51 -20.65 6.70
CA TYR A 93 4.36 -19.20 6.70
C TYR A 93 4.09 -18.71 5.29
N ALA A 94 3.24 -17.69 5.17
CA ALA A 94 2.90 -17.04 3.92
C ALA A 94 2.56 -15.57 4.17
N GLY A 95 2.74 -14.75 3.15
CA GLY A 95 2.33 -13.36 3.16
C GLY A 95 3.09 -12.54 2.13
N ALA A 96 2.67 -11.29 1.91
CA ALA A 96 3.29 -10.41 0.93
C ALA A 96 4.77 -10.09 1.22
N HIS A 97 5.21 -10.31 2.46
CA HIS A 97 6.60 -10.20 2.90
C HIS A 97 7.52 -11.31 2.36
N PHE A 98 6.99 -12.33 1.68
CA PHE A 98 7.77 -13.30 0.90
C PHE A 98 8.16 -12.78 -0.50
N GLY A 99 7.75 -11.55 -0.84
CA GLY A 99 8.16 -10.84 -2.05
C GLY A 99 8.23 -9.34 -1.78
N PHE A 100 7.77 -8.50 -2.71
CA PHE A 100 7.91 -7.05 -2.61
C PHE A 100 6.69 -6.35 -1.98
N GLY A 101 5.89 -7.08 -1.21
CA GLY A 101 4.75 -6.52 -0.48
C GLY A 101 3.47 -6.39 -1.31
N PHE A 102 3.42 -6.94 -2.53
CA PHE A 102 2.24 -6.88 -3.37
C PHE A 102 1.24 -8.02 -3.08
N HIS A 103 0.01 -7.86 -3.55
CA HIS A 103 -1.04 -8.87 -3.40
C HIS A 103 -0.66 -10.18 -4.10
N GLU A 104 0.02 -10.12 -5.25
CA GLU A 104 0.48 -11.31 -5.96
C GLU A 104 1.52 -12.09 -5.16
N ASP A 105 2.42 -11.41 -4.46
CA ASP A 105 3.41 -12.06 -3.59
C ASP A 105 2.73 -12.83 -2.46
N GLY A 106 1.71 -12.21 -1.85
CA GLY A 106 0.90 -12.86 -0.82
C GLY A 106 0.16 -14.11 -1.34
N LEU A 107 -0.45 -14.00 -2.52
CA LEU A 107 -1.14 -15.12 -3.17
C LEU A 107 -0.17 -16.27 -3.48
N ARG A 108 0.97 -15.95 -4.12
CA ARG A 108 2.00 -16.93 -4.49
C ARG A 108 2.56 -17.63 -3.25
N ALA A 109 2.86 -16.89 -2.19
CA ALA A 109 3.36 -17.45 -0.94
C ALA A 109 2.34 -18.36 -0.26
N GLY A 110 1.06 -17.97 -0.25
CA GLY A 110 -0.03 -18.79 0.30
C GLY A 110 -0.17 -20.13 -0.45
N TYR A 111 -0.15 -20.08 -1.77
CA TYR A 111 -0.16 -21.29 -2.60
C TYR A 111 1.05 -22.20 -2.29
N ALA A 112 2.25 -21.64 -2.24
CA ALA A 112 3.47 -22.41 -1.96
C ALA A 112 3.46 -23.04 -0.56
N ALA A 113 2.95 -22.34 0.46
CA ALA A 113 2.81 -22.86 1.81
C ALA A 113 1.85 -24.06 1.86
N ALA A 114 0.68 -23.94 1.23
CA ALA A 114 -0.31 -25.01 1.15
C ALA A 114 0.24 -26.24 0.40
N ALA A 115 0.93 -26.03 -0.73
CA ALA A 115 1.53 -27.10 -1.51
C ALA A 115 2.58 -27.90 -0.71
N ARG A 116 3.44 -27.22 0.04
CA ARG A 116 4.43 -27.87 0.92
C ARG A 116 3.77 -28.65 2.06
N ALA A 117 2.77 -28.06 2.70
CA ALA A 117 2.04 -28.73 3.78
C ALA A 117 1.40 -30.06 3.34
N MET A 118 0.94 -30.15 2.08
CA MET A 118 0.41 -31.39 1.52
C MET A 118 1.48 -32.42 1.14
N ALA A 119 2.69 -31.98 0.80
CA ALA A 119 3.78 -32.86 0.38
C ALA A 119 4.58 -33.44 1.56
N ASP A 120 4.62 -32.72 2.68
CA ASP A 120 5.37 -33.11 3.88
C ASP A 120 4.57 -34.01 4.86
N GLY A 121 3.26 -34.19 4.62
CA GLY A 121 2.33 -34.97 5.45
C GLY A 121 2.05 -36.36 4.90
#